data_AF-A0A5D2FDA6-F1
#
_entry.id   AF-A0A5D2FDA6-F1
#
_cell.length_a   1.000
_cell.length_b   1.000
_cell.length_c   1.000
_cell.angle_alpha   90.00
_cell.angle_beta   90.00
_cell.angle_gamma   90.00
#
_symmetry.space_group_name_H-M   'P 1'
#
loop_
_entity.id
_entity.type
_entity.pdbx_description
1 polymer ?
#
loop_
_entity_poly.entity_id
_entity_poly.type
_entity_poly.pdbx_seq_one_letter_code
_entity_poly.pdbx_strand_id
1 'polypeptide(L)'
;MAASRSCTLRFMILFSIASFLYQSCYSFLSPPSSIINPSKVKQVSWKPRAFVYEGFLTDLECDHLISLAKSELKRSAVADNVSGKSKLSEVRTSSGMFISKAKDPIVAGIEDKISTWTFLPKENGEDIQVLRYEHGQKYNPHYDYFVDKVNIARGGHRTATVLMYLTNVTKGGETVFPEAEESSLHTTPAKDDLSDCAKKGIAVKPRRGDALLFFSLHPNAIPDPSSLHAGCPVTEGEKWSATKWIHVDSFDKNLAAGDNCMDSNESCERWAVLGECSKNPEYMIGSPELPGYCRRSCKVC
;
A
#
# COMPACT_ATOMS: atom_id res chain seq x y z
N MET A 1 -53.26 -39.98 -32.95
CA MET A 1 -51.96 -39.90 -32.23
C MET A 1 -51.05 -38.92 -32.94
N ALA A 2 -51.14 -37.63 -32.63
CA ALA A 2 -50.20 -36.60 -33.09
C ALA A 2 -50.45 -35.28 -32.33
N ALA A 3 -49.94 -35.17 -31.10
CA ALA A 3 -49.83 -33.90 -30.38
C ALA A 3 -48.97 -34.10 -29.10
N SER A 4 -47.65 -34.23 -29.23
CA SER A 4 -46.74 -34.14 -28.06
C SER A 4 -45.26 -33.95 -28.47
N ARG A 5 -44.96 -33.04 -29.41
CA ARG A 5 -43.56 -32.76 -29.79
C ARG A 5 -43.19 -31.28 -29.92
N SER A 6 -44.04 -30.35 -29.47
CA SER A 6 -43.78 -28.90 -29.62
C SER A 6 -43.44 -28.16 -28.32
N CYS A 7 -43.53 -28.79 -27.15
CA CYS A 7 -43.31 -28.09 -25.86
C CYS A 7 -41.88 -28.26 -25.30
N THR A 8 -41.17 -29.34 -25.67
CA THR A 8 -39.81 -29.62 -25.18
C THR A 8 -38.73 -28.81 -25.87
N LEU A 9 -38.97 -28.29 -27.08
CA LEU A 9 -37.97 -27.54 -27.84
C LEU A 9 -37.87 -26.06 -27.41
N ARG A 10 -38.91 -25.49 -26.79
CA ARG A 10 -38.87 -24.10 -26.26
C ARG A 10 -38.17 -24.00 -24.91
N PHE A 11 -38.11 -25.08 -24.12
CA PHE A 11 -37.47 -25.06 -22.80
C PHE A 11 -35.94 -25.20 -22.86
N MET A 12 -35.40 -25.90 -23.88
CA MET A 12 -33.95 -26.03 -24.05
C MET A 12 -33.27 -24.76 -24.60
N ILE A 13 -34.01 -23.92 -25.34
CA ILE A 13 -33.44 -22.67 -25.90
C ILE A 13 -33.28 -21.60 -24.80
N LEU A 14 -34.18 -21.54 -23.82
CA LEU A 14 -34.09 -20.58 -22.71
C LEU A 14 -32.96 -20.92 -21.73
N PHE A 15 -32.67 -22.21 -21.49
CA PHE A 15 -31.52 -22.60 -20.67
C PHE A 15 -30.19 -22.33 -21.37
N SER A 16 -30.09 -22.53 -22.69
CA SER A 16 -28.86 -22.27 -23.43
C SER A 16 -28.51 -20.78 -23.50
N ILE A 17 -29.50 -19.88 -23.58
CA ILE A 17 -29.24 -18.42 -23.59
C ILE A 17 -28.83 -17.95 -22.18
N ALA A 18 -29.41 -18.51 -21.12
CA ALA A 18 -28.97 -18.23 -19.75
C ALA A 18 -27.54 -18.70 -19.49
N SER A 19 -27.14 -19.88 -20.00
CA SER A 19 -25.76 -20.37 -19.89
C SER A 19 -24.77 -19.54 -20.72
N PHE A 20 -25.15 -19.07 -21.92
CA PHE A 20 -24.27 -18.21 -22.72
C PHE A 20 -24.13 -16.79 -22.15
N LEU A 21 -25.19 -16.23 -21.55
CA LEU A 21 -25.10 -14.94 -20.83
C LEU A 21 -24.32 -15.07 -19.52
N TYR A 22 -24.42 -16.22 -18.84
CA TYR A 22 -23.60 -16.51 -17.66
C TYR A 22 -22.12 -16.66 -18.06
N GLN A 23 -21.81 -17.47 -19.08
CA GLN A 23 -20.44 -17.66 -19.58
C GLN A 23 -19.82 -16.35 -20.09
N SER A 24 -20.61 -15.50 -20.75
CA SER A 24 -20.15 -14.20 -21.24
C SER A 24 -19.79 -13.22 -20.12
N CYS A 25 -20.46 -13.28 -18.96
CA CYS A 25 -20.10 -12.44 -17.80
C CYS A 25 -18.82 -12.91 -17.10
N TYR A 26 -18.51 -14.21 -17.09
CA TYR A 26 -17.27 -14.73 -16.48
C TYR A 26 -16.03 -14.55 -17.36
N SER A 27 -16.18 -14.40 -18.67
CA SER A 27 -15.06 -14.17 -19.59
C SER A 27 -14.49 -12.73 -19.57
N PHE A 28 -15.12 -11.77 -18.88
CA PHE A 28 -14.62 -10.40 -18.75
C PHE A 28 -13.81 -10.12 -17.48
N LEU A 29 -13.75 -11.06 -16.53
CA LEU A 29 -12.89 -10.96 -15.36
C LEU A 29 -11.62 -11.79 -15.60
N SER A 30 -10.79 -11.30 -16.51
CA SER A 30 -9.38 -11.70 -16.48
C SER A 30 -8.83 -11.26 -15.13
N PRO A 31 -8.10 -12.12 -14.38
CA PRO A 31 -7.44 -11.67 -13.16
C PRO A 31 -6.58 -10.45 -13.50
N PRO A 32 -6.59 -9.40 -12.68
CA PRO A 32 -5.79 -8.20 -12.92
C PRO A 32 -4.36 -8.65 -13.16
N SER A 33 -3.90 -8.51 -14.39
CA SER A 33 -2.56 -8.90 -14.78
C SER A 33 -1.59 -8.05 -13.97
N SER A 34 -0.78 -8.71 -13.12
CA SER A 34 0.32 -8.09 -12.36
C SER A 34 1.48 -7.63 -13.24
N ILE A 35 1.32 -7.64 -14.57
CA ILE A 35 2.33 -7.19 -15.52
C ILE A 35 2.61 -5.70 -15.31
N ILE A 36 3.77 -5.43 -14.75
CA ILE A 36 4.37 -4.11 -14.63
C ILE A 36 5.01 -3.75 -15.98
N ASN A 37 4.72 -2.55 -16.48
CA ASN A 37 5.40 -1.96 -17.61
C ASN A 37 6.37 -0.88 -17.11
N PRO A 38 7.69 -1.16 -17.07
CA PRO A 38 8.68 -0.21 -16.60
C PRO A 38 8.73 1.10 -17.39
N SER A 39 8.30 1.11 -18.66
CA SER A 39 8.30 2.34 -19.48
C SER A 39 7.33 3.41 -18.99
N LYS A 40 6.40 3.05 -18.09
CA LYS A 40 5.44 3.97 -17.47
C LYS A 40 5.97 4.59 -16.16
N VAL A 41 7.15 4.19 -15.71
CA VAL A 41 7.75 4.69 -14.47
C VAL A 41 8.61 5.92 -14.77
N LYS A 42 8.36 7.00 -14.05
CA LYS A 42 9.12 8.25 -14.11
C LYS A 42 9.79 8.49 -12.76
N GLN A 43 11.09 8.76 -12.80
CA GLN A 43 11.83 9.19 -11.61
C GLN A 43 11.35 10.59 -11.19
N VAL A 44 11.03 10.75 -9.91
CA VAL A 44 10.69 12.04 -9.28
C VAL A 44 11.90 12.61 -8.54
N SER A 45 12.59 11.76 -7.77
CA SER A 45 13.81 12.15 -7.05
C SER A 45 14.66 10.90 -6.72
N TRP A 46 15.95 11.12 -6.51
CA TRP A 46 16.85 10.14 -5.89
C TRP A 46 17.01 10.34 -4.37
N LYS A 47 16.71 11.55 -3.88
CA LYS A 47 16.78 11.93 -2.48
C LYS A 47 15.56 12.80 -2.13
N PRO A 48 14.48 12.20 -1.59
CA PRO A 48 14.33 10.77 -1.31
C PRO A 48 14.16 9.99 -2.61
N ARG A 49 14.37 8.67 -2.58
CA ARG A 49 14.05 7.82 -3.73
C ARG A 49 12.54 7.85 -3.96
N ALA A 50 12.11 8.43 -5.07
CA ALA A 50 10.70 8.59 -5.40
C ALA A 50 10.45 8.39 -6.90
N PHE A 51 9.40 7.65 -7.23
CA PHE A 51 9.03 7.26 -8.59
C PHE A 51 7.52 7.29 -8.77
N VAL A 52 7.04 7.79 -9.90
CA VAL A 52 5.63 7.74 -10.28
C VAL A 52 5.45 6.68 -11.37
N TYR A 53 4.49 5.78 -11.17
CA TYR A 53 3.99 4.90 -12.21
C TYR A 53 2.71 5.49 -12.79
N GLU A 54 2.74 5.82 -14.09
CA GLU A 54 1.59 6.41 -14.79
C GLU A 54 0.53 5.36 -15.13
N GLY A 55 -0.72 5.55 -14.69
CA GLY A 55 -1.81 4.58 -14.90
C GLY A 55 -1.50 3.21 -14.31
N PHE A 56 -1.05 3.18 -13.05
CA PHE A 56 -0.83 1.98 -12.25
C PHE A 56 -2.14 1.25 -11.92
N LEU A 57 -3.15 2.02 -11.54
CA LEU A 57 -4.53 1.56 -11.38
C LEU A 57 -5.34 1.88 -12.64
N THR A 58 -6.24 0.95 -12.97
CA THR A 58 -7.34 1.19 -13.91
C THR A 58 -8.42 2.05 -13.27
N ASP A 59 -9.27 2.68 -14.09
CA ASP A 59 -10.41 3.44 -13.58
C ASP A 59 -11.37 2.58 -12.74
N LEU A 60 -11.57 1.32 -13.11
CA LEU A 60 -12.39 0.38 -12.35
C LEU A 60 -11.81 0.07 -10.97
N GLU A 61 -10.49 -0.14 -10.88
CA GLU A 61 -9.79 -0.32 -9.60
C GLU A 61 -9.90 0.94 -8.72
N CYS A 62 -9.77 2.14 -9.30
CA CYS A 62 -9.96 3.40 -8.57
C CYS A 62 -11.38 3.56 -8.03
N ASP A 63 -12.41 3.32 -8.85
CA ASP A 63 -13.81 3.41 -8.41
C ASP A 63 -14.15 2.35 -7.37
N HIS A 64 -13.59 1.14 -7.52
CA HIS A 64 -13.78 0.08 -6.54
C HIS A 64 -13.27 0.48 -5.15
N LEU A 65 -12.03 0.97 -5.05
CA LEU A 65 -11.45 1.43 -3.78
C LEU A 65 -12.24 2.59 -3.17
N ILE A 66 -12.69 3.55 -3.97
CA ILE A 66 -13.56 4.64 -3.51
C ILE A 66 -14.91 4.09 -3.01
N SER A 67 -15.50 3.11 -3.70
CA SER A 67 -16.79 2.54 -3.33
C SER A 67 -16.74 1.82 -1.99
N LEU A 68 -15.68 1.03 -1.75
CA LEU A 68 -15.43 0.35 -0.48
C LEU A 68 -15.26 1.35 0.68
N ALA A 69 -14.61 2.48 0.42
CA ALA A 69 -14.37 3.49 1.44
C ALA A 69 -15.62 4.30 1.80
N LYS A 70 -16.48 4.62 0.82
CA LYS A 70 -17.65 5.50 1.01
C LYS A 70 -18.61 5.02 2.11
N SER A 71 -18.73 3.72 2.35
CA SER A 71 -19.63 3.17 3.38
C SER A 71 -19.13 3.38 4.81
N GLU A 72 -17.83 3.64 5.03
CA GLU A 72 -17.23 3.61 6.36
C GLU A 72 -16.19 4.74 6.61
N LEU A 73 -16.18 5.80 5.80
CA LEU A 73 -15.31 6.95 6.02
C LEU A 73 -15.54 7.57 7.41
N LYS A 74 -14.48 7.66 8.21
CA LYS A 74 -14.44 8.37 9.48
C LYS A 74 -13.32 9.41 9.44
N ARG A 75 -13.34 10.38 10.37
CA ARG A 75 -12.24 11.36 10.45
C ARG A 75 -10.91 10.65 10.66
N SER A 76 -9.88 11.02 9.89
CA SER A 76 -8.58 10.33 9.93
C SER A 76 -7.86 10.58 11.26
N ALA A 77 -7.09 9.59 11.67
CA ALA A 77 -6.22 9.67 12.84
C ALA A 77 -4.76 9.41 12.46
N VAL A 78 -3.84 9.82 13.33
CA VAL A 78 -2.38 9.59 13.20
C VAL A 78 -1.89 8.83 14.44
N ALA A 79 -0.79 8.08 14.29
CA ALA A 79 -0.15 7.44 15.44
C ALA A 79 0.52 8.51 16.33
N ASP A 80 0.27 8.43 17.63
CA ASP A 80 0.90 9.30 18.62
C ASP A 80 2.33 8.82 18.91
N ASN A 81 3.31 9.72 18.78
CA ASN A 81 4.74 9.39 18.89
C ASN A 81 5.17 8.89 20.28
N VAL A 82 4.37 9.10 21.33
CA VAL A 82 4.72 8.72 22.71
C VAL A 82 4.03 7.42 23.09
N SER A 83 2.73 7.30 22.80
CA SER A 83 1.90 6.19 23.21
C SER A 83 1.68 5.12 22.13
N GLY A 84 2.02 5.42 20.87
CA GLY A 84 1.73 4.58 19.70
C GLY A 84 0.24 4.51 19.34
N LYS A 85 -0.65 5.16 20.11
CA LYS A 85 -2.10 5.07 19.92
C LYS A 85 -2.59 6.01 18.81
N SER A 86 -3.67 5.61 18.14
CA SER A 86 -4.37 6.43 17.15
C SER A 86 -5.05 7.64 17.81
N LYS A 87 -4.72 8.86 17.37
CA LYS A 87 -5.29 10.13 17.87
C LYS A 87 -5.91 10.95 16.73
N LEU A 88 -7.09 11.53 16.97
CA LEU A 88 -7.71 12.53 16.10
C LEU A 88 -6.76 13.72 15.90
N SER A 89 -6.52 14.10 14.65
CA SER A 89 -5.38 14.95 14.30
C SER A 89 -5.79 16.28 13.68
N GLU A 90 -5.20 17.38 14.14
CA GLU A 90 -5.20 18.67 13.42
C GLU A 90 -4.13 18.70 12.32
N VAL A 91 -3.17 17.77 12.37
CA VAL A 91 -2.06 17.62 11.42
C VAL A 91 -2.54 17.02 10.09
N ARG A 92 -3.58 16.18 10.16
CA ARG A 92 -4.24 15.54 9.03
C ARG A 92 -5.75 15.73 9.13
N THR A 93 -6.31 16.52 8.22
CA THR A 93 -7.71 16.94 8.30
C THR A 93 -8.66 16.15 7.40
N SER A 94 -8.17 15.08 6.75
CA SER A 94 -8.95 14.19 5.88
C SER A 94 -9.91 13.26 6.62
N SER A 95 -10.83 12.65 5.88
CA SER A 95 -11.52 11.42 6.30
C SER A 95 -10.82 10.19 5.70
N GLY A 96 -10.91 9.04 6.35
CA GLY A 96 -10.29 7.81 5.87
C GLY A 96 -10.88 6.53 6.45
N MET A 97 -10.48 5.41 5.84
CA MET A 97 -10.84 4.05 6.19
C MET A 97 -9.67 3.11 5.85
N PHE A 98 -9.53 2.01 6.60
CA PHE A 98 -8.66 0.90 6.22
C PHE A 98 -9.46 -0.21 5.52
N ILE A 99 -8.98 -0.63 4.36
CA ILE A 99 -9.45 -1.80 3.62
C ILE A 99 -8.50 -2.94 3.96
N SER A 100 -9.03 -3.99 4.58
CA SER A 100 -8.26 -5.17 4.95
C SER A 100 -7.56 -5.82 3.76
N LYS A 101 -6.37 -6.37 4.00
CA LYS A 101 -5.63 -7.17 3.02
C LYS A 101 -6.52 -8.21 2.35
N ALA A 102 -6.34 -8.36 1.03
CA ALA A 102 -7.08 -9.32 0.21
C ALA A 102 -8.60 -9.36 0.48
N LYS A 103 -9.22 -8.22 0.84
CA LYS A 103 -10.66 -8.11 1.15
C LYS A 103 -11.54 -8.71 0.05
N ASP A 104 -11.12 -8.53 -1.20
CA ASP A 104 -11.72 -9.12 -2.38
C ASP A 104 -10.66 -9.34 -3.48
N PRO A 105 -11.00 -10.01 -4.60
CA PRO A 105 -10.03 -10.29 -5.66
C PRO A 105 -9.42 -9.04 -6.33
N ILE A 106 -10.12 -7.90 -6.36
CA ILE A 106 -9.59 -6.66 -6.94
C ILE A 106 -8.53 -6.09 -6.00
N VAL A 107 -8.83 -6.02 -4.70
CA VAL A 107 -7.87 -5.57 -3.67
C VAL A 107 -6.64 -6.47 -3.65
N ALA A 108 -6.82 -7.80 -3.68
CA ALA A 108 -5.70 -8.75 -3.73
C ALA A 108 -4.83 -8.55 -4.97
N GLY A 109 -5.44 -8.32 -6.14
CA GLY A 109 -4.71 -8.04 -7.38
C GLY A 109 -3.93 -6.72 -7.37
N ILE A 110 -4.46 -5.68 -6.72
CA ILE A 110 -3.73 -4.43 -6.50
C ILE A 110 -2.52 -4.68 -5.60
N GLU A 111 -2.66 -5.48 -4.54
CA GLU A 111 -1.56 -5.84 -3.64
C GLU A 111 -0.48 -6.68 -4.35
N ASP A 112 -0.86 -7.60 -5.23
CA ASP A 112 0.06 -8.35 -6.10
C ASP A 112 0.84 -7.40 -7.02
N LYS A 113 0.17 -6.43 -7.63
CA LYS A 113 0.78 -5.41 -8.49
C LYS A 113 1.77 -4.53 -7.72
N ILE A 114 1.41 -4.12 -6.50
CA ILE A 114 2.29 -3.35 -5.60
C ILE A 114 3.54 -4.17 -5.25
N SER A 115 3.36 -5.42 -4.84
CA SER A 115 4.48 -6.30 -4.50
C SER A 115 5.42 -6.52 -5.69
N THR A 116 4.84 -6.75 -6.88
CA THR A 116 5.61 -6.94 -8.12
C THR A 116 6.40 -5.67 -8.51
N TRP A 117 5.80 -4.49 -8.39
CA TRP A 117 6.48 -3.23 -8.75
C TRP A 117 7.56 -2.83 -7.74
N THR A 118 7.30 -3.00 -6.45
CA THR A 118 8.20 -2.59 -5.37
C THR A 118 9.31 -3.61 -5.08
N PHE A 119 9.14 -4.85 -5.54
CA PHE A 119 9.94 -6.02 -5.14
C PHE A 119 9.92 -6.27 -3.62
N LEU A 120 8.88 -5.80 -2.94
CA LEU A 120 8.67 -6.03 -1.51
C LEU A 120 7.55 -7.06 -1.30
N PRO A 121 7.70 -8.00 -0.35
CA PRO A 121 6.69 -9.03 -0.12
C PRO A 121 5.34 -8.46 0.36
N LYS A 122 4.23 -9.12 0.01
CA LYS A 122 2.87 -8.66 0.35
C LYS A 122 2.62 -8.65 1.86
N GLU A 123 3.19 -9.62 2.56
CA GLU A 123 3.10 -9.81 4.00
C GLU A 123 3.69 -8.63 4.78
N ASN A 124 4.63 -7.89 4.20
CA ASN A 124 5.20 -6.67 4.78
C ASN A 124 4.25 -5.47 4.71
N GLY A 125 3.22 -5.52 3.86
CA GLY A 125 2.27 -4.42 3.71
C GLY A 125 1.38 -4.23 4.93
N GLU A 126 0.87 -3.04 5.20
CA GLU A 126 -0.30 -2.84 6.07
C GLU A 126 -1.60 -3.00 5.27
N ASP A 127 -2.76 -2.85 5.92
CA ASP A 127 -4.04 -2.64 5.22
C ASP A 127 -3.98 -1.38 4.34
N ILE A 128 -4.74 -1.35 3.23
CA ILE A 128 -4.80 -0.17 2.36
C ILE A 128 -5.60 0.94 3.06
N GLN A 129 -4.99 2.11 3.25
CA GLN A 129 -5.69 3.26 3.81
C GLN A 129 -6.25 4.15 2.70
N VAL A 130 -7.58 4.19 2.54
CA VAL A 130 -8.26 5.12 1.62
C VAL A 130 -8.60 6.41 2.33
N LEU A 131 -8.41 7.53 1.65
CA LEU A 131 -8.47 8.88 2.21
C LEU A 131 -9.21 9.82 1.26
N ARG A 132 -9.96 10.75 1.84
CA ARG A 132 -10.69 11.80 1.16
C ARG A 132 -10.29 13.17 1.71
N TYR A 133 -9.85 14.06 0.84
CA TYR A 133 -9.55 15.46 1.15
C TYR A 133 -10.51 16.37 0.37
N GLU A 134 -11.30 17.12 1.12
CA GLU A 134 -12.17 18.18 0.62
C GLU A 134 -11.42 19.51 0.50
N HIS A 135 -12.12 20.55 0.03
CA HIS A 135 -11.56 21.90 -0.07
C HIS A 135 -10.90 22.36 1.24
N GLY A 136 -9.67 22.84 1.15
CA GLY A 136 -8.83 23.30 2.26
C GLY A 136 -8.21 22.19 3.11
N GLN A 137 -8.65 20.94 3.00
CA GLN A 137 -8.06 19.83 3.76
C GLN A 137 -6.68 19.48 3.25
N LYS A 138 -5.81 19.06 4.17
CA LYS A 138 -4.37 18.87 3.94
C LYS A 138 -3.80 17.80 4.86
N TYR A 139 -2.53 17.48 4.63
CA TYR A 139 -1.68 16.76 5.59
C TYR A 139 -0.38 17.54 5.74
N ASN A 140 -0.10 18.05 6.93
CA ASN A 140 1.16 18.72 7.23
C ASN A 140 2.38 17.79 7.02
N PRO A 141 3.59 18.35 6.87
CA PRO A 141 4.82 17.57 6.71
C PRO A 141 5.00 16.51 7.79
N HIS A 142 5.30 15.28 7.39
CA HIS A 142 5.52 14.15 8.27
C HIS A 142 6.42 13.09 7.61
N TYR A 143 6.79 12.11 8.42
CA TYR A 143 7.48 10.90 7.99
C TYR A 143 6.53 9.71 8.08
N ASP A 144 6.74 8.73 7.21
CA ASP A 144 6.03 7.45 7.28
C ASP A 144 6.76 6.44 8.16
N TYR A 145 8.06 6.59 8.41
CA TYR A 145 8.76 5.76 9.40
C TYR A 145 8.36 6.16 10.83
N PHE A 146 8.42 5.20 11.74
CA PHE A 146 8.10 5.43 13.15
C PHE A 146 9.25 6.04 13.93
N VAL A 147 8.91 6.77 14.99
CA VAL A 147 9.85 7.16 16.05
C VAL A 147 9.64 6.37 17.33
N ASP A 148 8.47 5.72 17.47
CA ASP A 148 8.07 5.00 18.66
C ASP A 148 8.42 3.50 18.57
N LYS A 149 8.85 2.93 19.70
CA LYS A 149 9.24 1.50 19.76
C LYS A 149 8.07 0.54 19.58
N VAL A 150 6.84 0.98 19.85
CA VAL A 150 5.65 0.10 19.85
C VAL A 150 5.29 -0.30 18.43
N ASN A 151 5.22 0.67 17.51
CA ASN A 151 4.97 0.39 16.10
C ASN A 151 6.16 -0.29 15.42
N ILE A 152 7.40 0.06 15.82
CA ILE A 152 8.62 -0.62 15.31
C ILE A 152 8.60 -2.11 15.67
N ALA A 153 8.08 -2.49 16.84
CA ALA A 153 8.02 -3.91 17.22
C ALA A 153 7.18 -4.75 16.25
N ARG A 154 6.25 -4.16 15.50
CA ARG A 154 5.39 -4.86 14.53
C ARG A 154 5.92 -4.65 13.11
N GLY A 155 6.76 -5.58 12.64
CA GLY A 155 7.31 -5.57 11.28
C GLY A 155 8.46 -4.58 11.06
N GLY A 156 8.89 -3.83 12.08
CA GLY A 156 9.93 -2.80 11.96
C GLY A 156 9.42 -1.48 11.35
N HIS A 157 10.34 -0.62 10.93
CA HIS A 157 9.97 0.61 10.23
C HIS A 157 9.27 0.32 8.91
N ARG A 158 8.38 1.24 8.51
CA ARG A 158 7.90 1.33 7.12
C ARG A 158 9.08 1.74 6.23
N THR A 159 9.44 0.86 5.29
CA THR A 159 10.55 1.08 4.35
C THR A 159 10.11 1.87 3.12
N ALA A 160 8.89 1.63 2.66
CA ALA A 160 8.34 2.23 1.45
C ALA A 160 6.86 2.51 1.59
N THR A 161 6.40 3.51 0.84
CA THR A 161 5.01 3.90 0.72
C THR A 161 4.62 3.94 -0.74
N VAL A 162 3.51 3.29 -1.08
CA VAL A 162 2.83 3.45 -2.37
C VAL A 162 1.55 4.26 -2.15
N LEU A 163 1.56 5.49 -2.63
CA LEU A 163 0.43 6.41 -2.62
C LEU A 163 -0.24 6.42 -4.00
N MET A 164 -1.41 5.79 -4.10
CA MET A 164 -2.21 5.72 -5.31
C MET A 164 -3.22 6.85 -5.36
N TYR A 165 -3.30 7.57 -6.46
CA TYR A 165 -4.25 8.66 -6.67
C TYR A 165 -5.53 8.12 -7.33
N LEU A 166 -6.67 8.25 -6.63
CA LEU A 166 -7.94 7.69 -7.09
C LEU A 166 -8.81 8.71 -7.84
N THR A 167 -8.46 10.00 -7.77
CA THR A 167 -9.12 11.08 -8.53
C THR A 167 -8.10 12.01 -9.16
N ASN A 168 -8.51 12.68 -10.24
CA ASN A 168 -7.84 13.88 -10.73
C ASN A 168 -8.23 15.04 -9.81
N VAL A 169 -7.24 15.82 -9.38
CA VAL A 169 -7.49 17.02 -8.57
C VAL A 169 -7.31 18.25 -9.47
N THR A 170 -8.31 19.13 -9.49
CA THR A 170 -8.30 20.30 -10.36
C THR A 170 -7.20 21.28 -9.96
N LYS A 171 -7.14 21.68 -8.69
CA LYS A 171 -6.07 22.52 -8.14
C LYS A 171 -5.69 22.11 -6.71
N GLY A 172 -4.39 22.21 -6.43
CA GLY A 172 -3.82 21.81 -5.15
C GLY A 172 -3.76 20.29 -4.99
N GLY A 173 -3.69 19.82 -3.74
CA GLY A 173 -3.70 18.39 -3.42
C GLY A 173 -2.39 17.66 -3.73
N GLU A 174 -1.34 18.35 -4.17
CA GLU A 174 -0.05 17.74 -4.52
C GLU A 174 0.58 16.99 -3.34
N THR A 175 1.35 15.96 -3.63
CA THR A 175 2.28 15.38 -2.65
C THR A 175 3.63 16.06 -2.84
N VAL A 176 4.08 16.81 -1.85
CA VAL A 176 5.33 17.58 -1.90
C VAL A 176 6.38 16.98 -0.97
N PHE A 177 7.64 16.96 -1.41
CA PHE A 177 8.82 16.60 -0.65
C PHE A 177 9.69 17.86 -0.45
N PRO A 178 9.53 18.60 0.67
CA PRO A 178 10.22 19.87 0.88
C PRO A 178 11.74 19.76 0.98
N GLU A 179 12.23 18.62 1.47
CA GLU A 179 13.66 18.35 1.70
C GLU A 179 14.31 17.56 0.55
N ALA A 180 13.60 17.39 -0.57
CA ALA A 180 14.13 16.66 -1.72
C ALA A 180 15.19 17.49 -2.45
N GLU A 181 16.27 16.85 -2.87
CA GLU A 181 17.32 17.52 -3.65
C GLU A 181 16.84 17.77 -5.09
N GLU A 182 16.80 19.04 -5.49
CA GLU A 182 16.52 19.42 -6.88
C GLU A 182 17.71 19.05 -7.77
N SER A 183 17.49 18.14 -8.73
CA SER A 183 18.44 17.97 -9.83
C SER A 183 18.32 19.14 -10.80
N SER A 184 19.45 19.72 -11.19
CA SER A 184 19.55 20.73 -12.25
C SER A 184 19.05 20.26 -13.64
N LEU A 185 18.76 18.96 -13.79
CA LEU A 185 18.22 18.35 -15.01
C LEU A 185 16.70 18.08 -14.94
N HIS A 186 16.04 18.32 -13.79
CA HIS A 186 14.60 18.11 -13.69
C HIS A 186 13.83 19.25 -14.36
N THR A 187 13.31 18.97 -15.57
CA THR A 187 12.25 19.78 -16.17
C THR A 187 11.00 19.57 -15.33
N THR A 188 10.80 20.44 -14.34
CA THR A 188 9.54 20.47 -13.59
C THR A 188 8.39 20.71 -14.58
N PRO A 189 7.22 20.08 -14.41
CA PRO A 189 6.01 20.52 -15.11
C PRO A 189 5.91 22.03 -14.94
N ALA A 190 5.49 22.76 -15.99
CA ALA A 190 5.43 24.23 -15.98
C ALA A 190 4.99 24.72 -14.59
N LYS A 191 5.93 25.37 -13.86
CA LYS A 191 5.80 25.75 -12.44
C LYS A 191 4.52 26.55 -12.14
N ASP A 192 3.88 27.07 -13.18
CA ASP A 192 2.68 27.89 -13.15
C ASP A 192 1.42 27.13 -12.71
N ASP A 193 1.35 25.80 -12.87
CA ASP A 193 0.18 25.00 -12.47
C ASP A 193 0.29 24.38 -11.05
N LEU A 194 1.40 24.63 -10.35
CA LEU A 194 1.62 24.14 -8.98
C LEU A 194 1.13 25.15 -7.93
N SER A 195 0.55 24.64 -6.84
CA SER A 195 0.21 25.45 -5.66
C SER A 195 1.45 26.02 -4.96
N ASP A 196 1.27 27.09 -4.19
CA ASP A 196 2.37 27.66 -3.39
C ASP A 196 2.92 26.69 -2.33
N CYS A 197 2.10 25.72 -1.91
CA CYS A 197 2.57 24.61 -1.08
C CYS A 197 3.50 23.68 -1.86
N ALA A 198 3.11 23.30 -3.09
CA ALA A 198 3.87 22.40 -3.93
C ALA A 198 5.21 23.00 -4.38
N LYS A 199 5.27 24.32 -4.56
CA LYS A 199 6.51 25.04 -4.92
C LYS A 199 7.61 25.03 -3.83
N LYS A 200 7.32 24.51 -2.64
CA LYS A 200 8.31 24.40 -1.54
C LYS A 200 9.28 23.24 -1.69
N GLY A 201 9.13 22.40 -2.72
CA GLY A 201 10.04 21.30 -3.01
C GLY A 201 9.60 20.54 -4.25
N ILE A 202 10.11 19.32 -4.42
CA ILE A 202 9.68 18.46 -5.52
C ILE A 202 8.27 17.94 -5.23
N ALA A 203 7.35 18.12 -6.17
CA ALA A 203 5.94 17.78 -5.98
C ALA A 203 5.36 16.92 -7.10
N VAL A 204 4.40 16.09 -6.72
CA VAL A 204 3.63 15.22 -7.64
C VAL A 204 2.17 15.62 -7.60
N LYS A 205 1.61 15.98 -8.76
CA LYS A 205 0.19 16.32 -8.91
C LYS A 205 -0.66 15.04 -8.90
N PRO A 206 -1.80 15.00 -8.17
CA PRO A 206 -2.67 13.83 -8.17
C PRO A 206 -3.34 13.67 -9.54
N ARG A 207 -3.01 12.58 -10.22
CA ARG A 207 -3.69 12.16 -11.45
C ARG A 207 -4.25 10.78 -11.23
N ARG A 208 -5.53 10.62 -11.53
CA ARG A 208 -6.25 9.36 -11.33
C ARG A 208 -5.51 8.21 -12.02
N GLY A 209 -5.36 7.12 -11.28
CA GLY A 209 -4.69 5.92 -11.75
C GLY A 209 -3.18 5.90 -11.48
N ASP A 210 -2.53 7.06 -11.30
CA ASP A 210 -1.11 7.10 -11.00
C ASP A 210 -0.82 6.62 -9.58
N ALA A 211 0.37 6.05 -9.40
CA ALA A 211 0.89 5.67 -8.09
C ALA A 211 2.27 6.27 -7.87
N LEU A 212 2.47 6.91 -6.71
CA LEU A 212 3.76 7.41 -6.25
C LEU A 212 4.35 6.41 -5.26
N LEU A 213 5.49 5.83 -5.60
CA LEU A 213 6.33 5.04 -4.71
C LEU A 213 7.43 5.95 -4.17
N PHE A 214 7.60 6.00 -2.86
CA PHE A 214 8.76 6.63 -2.23
C PHE A 214 9.25 5.81 -1.04
N PHE A 215 10.55 5.94 -0.74
CA PHE A 215 11.20 5.20 0.34
C PHE A 215 11.42 6.10 1.56
N SER A 216 11.00 5.60 2.71
CA SER A 216 11.20 6.25 4.01
C SER A 216 12.57 5.93 4.62
N LEU A 217 13.21 4.87 4.12
CA LEU A 217 14.53 4.44 4.56
C LEU A 217 15.53 4.44 3.39
N HIS A 218 16.78 4.71 3.73
CA HIS A 218 17.92 4.41 2.88
C HIS A 218 18.08 2.90 2.70
N PRO A 219 18.80 2.42 1.66
CA PRO A 219 19.05 0.99 1.46
C PRO A 219 19.73 0.27 2.63
N ASN A 220 20.43 1.01 3.51
CA ASN A 220 21.01 0.50 4.75
C ASN A 220 20.02 0.48 5.94
N ALA A 221 18.71 0.61 5.67
CA ALA A 221 17.61 0.61 6.64
C ALA A 221 17.62 1.79 7.65
N ILE A 222 18.41 2.83 7.42
CA ILE A 222 18.39 4.05 8.24
C ILE A 222 17.27 4.98 7.74
N PRO A 223 16.45 5.60 8.63
CA PRO A 223 15.49 6.64 8.26
C PRO A 223 16.11 7.72 7.38
N ASP A 224 15.44 8.04 6.27
CA ASP A 224 15.87 9.06 5.31
C ASP A 224 15.14 10.39 5.60
N PRO A 225 15.80 11.42 6.18
CA PRO A 225 15.15 12.68 6.50
C PRO A 225 14.66 13.45 5.26
N SER A 226 15.21 13.16 4.07
CA SER A 226 14.71 13.75 2.83
C SER A 226 13.33 13.21 2.44
N SER A 227 12.88 12.10 3.05
CA SER A 227 11.54 11.53 2.83
C SER A 227 10.42 12.31 3.53
N LEU A 228 10.72 13.46 4.15
CA LEU A 228 9.72 14.36 4.69
C LEU A 228 8.76 14.75 3.56
N HIS A 229 7.47 14.51 3.77
CA HIS A 229 6.48 14.77 2.74
C HIS A 229 5.18 15.31 3.32
N ALA A 230 4.41 16.01 2.49
CA ALA A 230 3.15 16.62 2.86
C ALA A 230 2.10 16.45 1.77
N GLY A 231 0.83 16.48 2.15
CA GLY A 231 -0.29 16.62 1.24
C GLY A 231 -0.73 18.08 1.21
N CYS A 232 -0.48 18.77 0.10
CA CYS A 232 -0.88 20.16 -0.07
C CYS A 232 -2.40 20.33 0.00
N PRO A 233 -2.90 21.51 0.44
CA PRO A 233 -4.33 21.77 0.49
C PRO A 233 -4.99 21.58 -0.86
N VAL A 234 -6.16 20.93 -0.90
CA VAL A 234 -7.01 20.91 -2.10
C VAL A 234 -7.69 22.28 -2.21
N THR A 235 -7.49 22.99 -3.31
CA THR A 235 -8.11 24.32 -3.51
C THR A 235 -9.25 24.28 -4.52
N GLU A 236 -9.29 23.28 -5.40
CA GLU A 236 -10.40 23.05 -6.32
C GLU A 236 -10.55 21.55 -6.64
N GLY A 237 -11.78 21.05 -6.59
CA GLY A 237 -12.09 19.63 -6.73
C GLY A 237 -11.96 18.86 -5.41
N GLU A 238 -11.65 17.57 -5.51
CA GLU A 238 -11.58 16.66 -4.37
C GLU A 238 -10.51 15.58 -4.60
N LYS A 239 -9.72 15.30 -3.57
CA LYS A 239 -8.64 14.29 -3.64
C LYS A 239 -9.07 13.02 -2.93
N TRP A 240 -9.09 11.92 -3.67
CA TRP A 240 -9.07 10.58 -3.12
C TRP A 240 -7.71 9.94 -3.33
N SER A 241 -7.21 9.27 -2.30
CA SER A 241 -5.97 8.50 -2.39
C SER A 241 -6.06 7.21 -1.59
N ALA A 242 -5.33 6.19 -2.03
CA ALA A 242 -5.13 4.95 -1.30
C ALA A 242 -3.64 4.78 -0.99
N THR A 243 -3.30 4.63 0.28
CA THR A 243 -1.93 4.46 0.75
C THR A 243 -1.70 3.01 1.14
N LYS A 244 -0.61 2.42 0.64
CA LYS A 244 -0.07 1.15 1.12
C LYS A 244 1.29 1.42 1.75
N TRP A 245 1.39 1.23 3.06
CA TRP A 245 2.66 1.23 3.77
C TRP A 245 3.25 -0.17 3.77
N ILE A 246 4.56 -0.28 3.60
CA ILE A 246 5.29 -1.55 3.51
C ILE A 246 6.44 -1.52 4.51
N HIS A 247 6.49 -2.51 5.39
CA HIS A 247 7.47 -2.66 6.45
C HIS A 247 8.76 -3.37 5.99
N VAL A 248 9.81 -3.31 6.82
CA VAL A 248 11.05 -4.05 6.60
C VAL A 248 10.91 -5.56 6.82
N ASP A 249 9.95 -6.00 7.63
CA ASP A 249 9.58 -7.41 7.86
C ASP A 249 8.05 -7.57 7.80
N SER A 250 7.58 -8.81 7.82
CA SER A 250 6.17 -9.19 7.76
C SER A 250 5.35 -8.50 8.85
N PHE A 251 4.36 -7.71 8.43
CA PHE A 251 3.39 -7.04 9.30
C PHE A 251 2.28 -8.00 9.80
N ASP A 252 2.08 -9.11 9.08
CA ASP A 252 1.12 -10.16 9.41
C ASP A 252 1.60 -11.10 10.52
N LYS A 253 2.88 -11.00 10.91
CA LYS A 253 3.38 -11.70 12.09
C LYS A 253 2.79 -11.03 13.31
N ASN A 254 1.70 -11.61 13.83
CA ASN A 254 1.34 -11.41 15.22
C ASN A 254 2.46 -12.04 16.05
N LEU A 255 3.34 -11.21 16.60
CA LEU A 255 4.18 -11.56 17.72
C LEU A 255 3.27 -11.74 18.94
N ALA A 256 2.40 -12.76 18.89
CA ALA A 256 1.79 -13.25 20.10
C ALA A 256 2.98 -13.63 20.99
N ALA A 257 3.08 -12.98 22.15
CA ALA A 257 3.79 -13.46 23.32
C ALA A 257 3.11 -14.75 23.82
N GLY A 258 3.03 -15.72 22.93
CA GLY A 258 2.43 -17.02 23.09
C GLY A 258 3.54 -18.03 22.86
N ASP A 259 3.63 -18.94 23.80
CA ASP A 259 4.63 -19.97 24.03
C ASP A 259 4.69 -21.04 22.90
N ASN A 260 4.58 -20.63 21.64
CA ASN A 260 4.63 -21.53 20.51
C ASN A 260 6.08 -21.81 20.15
N CYS A 261 6.62 -22.85 20.78
CA CYS A 261 7.89 -23.44 20.39
C CYS A 261 7.80 -24.04 18.98
N MET A 262 8.10 -23.24 17.96
CA MET A 262 8.04 -23.66 16.57
C MET A 262 9.20 -23.08 15.78
N ASP A 263 9.52 -23.76 14.68
CA ASP A 263 10.35 -23.20 13.62
C ASP A 263 9.44 -22.49 12.64
N SER A 264 9.76 -21.23 12.36
CA SER A 264 9.03 -20.35 11.46
C SER A 264 9.65 -20.31 10.06
N ASN A 265 10.73 -21.05 9.83
CA ASN A 265 11.40 -21.17 8.55
C ASN A 265 11.77 -22.64 8.28
N GLU A 266 11.53 -23.10 7.05
CA GLU A 266 11.87 -24.45 6.59
C GLU A 266 13.37 -24.78 6.67
N SER A 267 14.23 -23.75 6.67
CA SER A 267 15.68 -23.90 6.77
C SER A 267 16.20 -23.95 8.21
N CYS A 268 15.35 -23.80 9.23
CA CYS A 268 15.77 -23.73 10.63
C CYS A 268 16.62 -24.94 11.06
N GLU A 269 16.23 -26.16 10.67
CA GLU A 269 16.96 -27.38 11.02
C GLU A 269 18.37 -27.35 10.41
N ARG A 270 18.47 -26.98 9.14
CA ARG A 270 19.73 -26.84 8.42
C ARG A 270 20.63 -25.79 9.07
N TRP A 271 20.09 -24.63 9.41
CA TRP A 271 20.86 -23.55 10.05
C TRP A 271 21.32 -23.93 11.46
N ALA A 272 20.50 -24.65 12.23
CA ALA A 272 20.89 -25.16 13.53
C ALA A 272 22.07 -26.14 13.41
N VAL A 273 22.05 -27.04 12.42
CA VAL A 273 23.18 -27.96 12.13
C VAL A 273 24.45 -27.19 11.75
N LEU A 274 24.33 -26.03 11.09
CA LEU A 274 25.46 -25.16 10.73
C LEU A 274 25.97 -24.27 11.89
N GLY A 275 25.36 -24.38 13.08
CA GLY A 275 25.75 -23.67 14.28
C GLY A 275 25.19 -22.24 14.37
N GLU A 276 24.17 -21.90 13.59
CA GLU A 276 23.59 -20.54 13.59
C GLU A 276 22.91 -20.19 14.91
N CYS A 277 22.48 -21.17 15.71
CA CYS A 277 21.95 -20.91 17.05
C CYS A 277 22.92 -20.15 17.96
N SER A 278 24.24 -20.30 17.74
CA SER A 278 25.28 -19.57 18.47
C SER A 278 25.79 -18.34 17.70
N LYS A 279 25.83 -18.41 16.36
CA LYS A 279 26.36 -17.32 15.53
C LYS A 279 25.36 -16.19 15.30
N ASN A 280 24.06 -16.52 15.30
CA ASN A 280 22.96 -15.58 15.08
C ASN A 280 21.82 -15.83 16.11
N PRO A 281 22.10 -15.67 17.41
CA PRO A 281 21.17 -16.04 18.46
C PRO A 281 19.90 -15.18 18.46
N GLU A 282 19.96 -13.91 18.05
CA GLU A 282 18.77 -13.04 17.99
C GLU A 282 17.76 -13.55 16.95
N TYR A 283 18.20 -13.93 15.75
CA TYR A 283 17.29 -14.48 14.74
C TYR A 283 16.84 -15.89 15.12
N MET A 284 17.76 -16.73 15.58
CA MET A 284 17.49 -18.16 15.77
C MET A 284 16.72 -18.45 17.06
N ILE A 285 17.13 -17.85 18.18
CA ILE A 285 16.61 -18.10 19.53
C ILE A 285 15.69 -16.95 19.99
N GLY A 286 16.05 -15.71 19.66
CA GLY A 286 15.33 -14.51 20.08
C GLY A 286 15.83 -13.90 21.38
N SER A 287 15.10 -12.91 21.86
CA SER A 287 15.27 -12.25 23.15
C SER A 287 14.10 -12.59 24.09
N PRO A 288 14.17 -12.20 25.38
CA PRO A 288 13.05 -12.34 26.31
C PRO A 288 11.77 -11.63 25.84
N GLU A 289 11.88 -10.58 25.04
CA GLU A 289 10.77 -9.78 24.53
C GLU A 289 10.28 -10.24 23.15
N LEU A 290 11.14 -10.91 22.38
CA LEU A 290 10.87 -11.30 20.99
C LEU A 290 11.36 -12.73 20.71
N PRO A 291 10.47 -13.72 20.54
CA PRO A 291 10.88 -15.09 20.25
C PRO A 291 11.59 -15.17 18.89
N GLY A 292 12.67 -15.94 18.84
CA GLY A 292 13.40 -16.21 17.60
C GLY A 292 12.64 -17.13 16.67
N TYR A 293 13.08 -17.17 15.42
CA TYR A 293 12.44 -17.87 14.32
C TYR A 293 12.69 -19.38 14.31
N CYS A 294 13.72 -19.86 14.98
CA CYS A 294 14.18 -21.26 14.90
C CYS A 294 14.34 -21.90 16.27
N ARG A 295 13.50 -21.50 17.23
CA ARG A 295 13.64 -21.88 18.64
C ARG A 295 13.60 -23.40 18.86
N ARG A 296 12.75 -24.10 18.10
CA ARG A 296 12.62 -25.56 18.16
C ARG A 296 13.87 -26.24 17.61
N SER A 297 14.36 -25.82 16.45
CA SER A 297 15.61 -26.34 15.88
C SER A 297 16.83 -26.04 16.77
N CYS A 298 16.83 -24.92 17.49
CA CYS A 298 17.85 -24.56 18.47
C CYS A 298 17.68 -25.19 19.85
N LYS A 299 16.61 -25.97 20.07
CA LYS A 299 16.36 -26.70 21.32
C LYS A 299 16.33 -25.81 22.57
N VAL A 300 15.91 -24.55 22.40
CA VAL A 300 15.66 -23.61 23.52
C VAL A 300 14.21 -23.72 24.03
N CYS A 301 13.46 -24.54 23.32
CA CYS A 301 12.21 -25.20 23.60
C CYS A 301 12.18 -26.39 22.60
#